data_AF-X1G6G3-F1
#
_entry.id   AF-X1G6G3-F1
#
_cell.length_a   1.000
_cell.length_b   1.000
_cell.length_c   1.000
_cell.angle_alpha   90.00
_cell.angle_beta   90.00
_cell.angle_gamma   90.00
#
_symmetry.space_group_name_H-M   'P 1'
#
loop_
_entity.id
_entity.type
_entity.pdbx_description
1 polymer ?
#
loop_
_entity_poly.entity_id
_entity_poly.type
_entity_poly.pdbx_seq_one_letter_code
_entity_poly.pdbx_strand_id
1 'polypeptide(L)'
;FFVLATQNPIEMEGTYPLPEAQIDRFFFKLKIEYPYPFELKEIVNRTTIQELPTLNKVIGQSELRQIQFLVRDIPVASHVLDYATRLVLATQPGSGSATQKVQKYVRYGSSPRGAQALIFAGKARAFTKKRFNVSFADIRQIALPALRHRILLNFEGETERVDPDELIKNVIELVPERT
;
A
#
# COMPACT_ATOMS: atom_id res chain seq x y z
N PHE A 1 -11.52 4.82 -14.25
CA PHE A 1 -11.24 3.39 -14.50
C PHE A 1 -10.43 2.86 -13.32
N PHE A 2 -10.54 1.57 -13.00
CA PHE A 2 -9.84 0.92 -11.89
C PHE A 2 -9.41 -0.47 -12.35
N VAL A 3 -8.16 -0.84 -12.07
CA VAL A 3 -7.62 -2.17 -12.39
C VAL A 3 -7.34 -2.89 -11.10
N LEU A 4 -7.90 -4.10 -10.99
CA LEU A 4 -7.55 -5.06 -9.97
C LEU A 4 -6.89 -6.25 -10.67
N ALA A 5 -5.65 -6.54 -10.30
CA ALA A 5 -4.93 -7.71 -10.78
C ALA A 5 -4.67 -8.66 -9.61
N THR A 6 -4.85 -9.95 -9.84
CA THR A 6 -4.57 -11.01 -8.86
C THR A 6 -3.41 -11.85 -9.37
N GLN A 7 -2.57 -12.33 -8.45
CA GLN A 7 -1.46 -13.23 -8.76
C GLN A 7 -1.67 -14.52 -7.96
N ASN A 8 -1.74 -15.67 -8.65
CA ASN A 8 -1.71 -16.98 -7.99
C ASN A 8 -0.24 -17.32 -7.69
N PRO A 9 0.17 -17.48 -6.41
CA PRO A 9 1.57 -17.75 -6.08
C PRO A 9 2.01 -19.20 -6.33
N ILE A 10 1.08 -20.13 -6.57
CA ILE A 10 1.36 -21.58 -6.65
C ILE A 10 1.56 -22.05 -8.11
N GLU A 11 0.77 -21.53 -9.04
CA GLU A 11 0.84 -21.92 -10.45
C GLU A 11 1.65 -20.90 -11.26
N MET A 12 2.87 -21.30 -11.65
CA MET A 12 3.72 -20.49 -12.52
C MET A 12 3.80 -20.96 -13.98
N GLU A 13 3.25 -22.14 -14.31
CA GLU A 13 3.23 -22.65 -15.69
C GLU A 13 2.45 -21.69 -16.60
N GLY A 14 3.12 -21.19 -17.65
CA GLY A 14 2.53 -20.25 -18.60
C GLY A 14 2.35 -18.82 -18.09
N THR A 15 2.82 -18.48 -16.89
CA THR A 15 2.77 -17.11 -16.36
C THR A 15 4.12 -16.42 -16.50
N TYR A 16 4.11 -15.21 -17.06
CA TYR A 16 5.29 -14.34 -17.08
C TYR A 16 5.15 -13.34 -15.93
N PRO A 17 6.09 -13.32 -14.95
CA PRO A 17 6.02 -12.33 -13.89
C PRO A 17 6.08 -10.93 -14.48
N LEU A 18 5.23 -10.03 -13.97
CA LEU A 18 5.26 -8.64 -14.40
C LEU A 18 6.62 -8.05 -14.03
N PRO A 19 7.31 -7.36 -14.96
CA PRO A 19 8.51 -6.61 -14.63
C PRO A 19 8.25 -5.62 -13.49
N GLU A 20 9.27 -5.35 -12.69
CA GLU A 20 9.20 -4.49 -11.50
C GLU A 20 8.69 -3.08 -11.85
N ALA A 21 9.10 -2.56 -13.01
CA ALA A 21 8.64 -1.28 -13.54
C ALA A 21 7.13 -1.26 -13.85
N GLN A 22 6.53 -2.41 -14.15
CA GLN A 22 5.08 -2.54 -14.32
C GLN A 22 4.38 -2.68 -12.97
N ILE A 23 4.97 -3.44 -12.04
CA ILE A 23 4.47 -3.59 -10.67
C ILE A 23 4.42 -2.23 -9.95
N ASP A 24 5.42 -1.36 -10.13
CA ASP A 24 5.46 -0.01 -9.52
C ASP A 24 4.27 0.90 -9.94
N ARG A 25 3.60 0.58 -11.05
CA ARG A 25 2.41 1.31 -11.51
C ARG A 25 1.16 1.00 -10.68
N PHE A 26 1.13 -0.12 -9.97
CA PHE A 26 0.02 -0.44 -9.07
C PHE A 26 0.04 0.46 -7.84
N PHE A 27 -1.11 1.01 -7.50
CA PHE A 27 -1.24 1.89 -6.35
C PHE A 27 -0.88 1.16 -5.05
N PHE A 28 -1.45 -0.04 -4.86
CA PHE A 28 -1.19 -0.93 -3.74
C PHE A 28 -0.90 -2.37 -4.19
N LYS A 29 -0.14 -3.10 -3.37
CA LYS A 29 -0.11 -4.57 -3.34
C LYS A 29 -0.72 -5.05 -2.03
N LEU A 30 -1.83 -5.78 -2.10
CA LEU A 30 -2.47 -6.37 -0.95
C LEU A 30 -1.99 -7.82 -0.78
N LYS A 31 -1.63 -8.21 0.45
CA LYS A 31 -1.42 -9.61 0.83
C LYS A 31 -2.77 -10.08 1.37
N ILE A 32 -3.38 -11.08 0.72
CA ILE A 32 -4.64 -11.67 1.17
C ILE A 32 -4.30 -12.92 1.97
N GLU A 33 -4.70 -12.95 3.23
CA GLU A 33 -4.53 -14.10 4.12
C GLU A 33 -5.73 -15.04 3.99
N TYR A 34 -5.55 -16.30 4.38
CA TYR A 34 -6.64 -17.26 4.38
C TYR A 34 -7.67 -16.88 5.46
N PRO A 35 -8.99 -16.97 5.18
CA PRO A 35 -10.01 -16.61 6.15
C PRO A 35 -9.94 -17.49 7.40
N TYR A 36 -10.31 -16.94 8.55
CA TYR A 36 -10.48 -17.74 9.76
C TYR A 36 -11.63 -18.75 9.59
N PRO A 37 -11.68 -19.83 10.39
CA PRO A 37 -12.71 -20.85 10.25
C PRO A 37 -14.16 -20.31 10.33
N PHE A 38 -14.40 -19.27 11.12
CA PHE A 38 -15.73 -18.65 11.20
C PHE A 38 -16.08 -17.83 9.96
N GLU A 39 -15.11 -17.11 9.38
CA GLU A 39 -15.28 -16.34 8.14
C GLU A 39 -15.50 -17.29 6.96
N LEU A 40 -14.75 -18.39 6.90
CA LEU A 40 -14.91 -19.40 5.85
C LEU A 40 -16.29 -20.05 5.91
N LYS A 41 -16.78 -20.39 7.12
CA LYS A 41 -18.15 -20.90 7.31
C LYS A 41 -19.19 -19.89 6.81
N GLU A 42 -19.02 -18.61 7.12
CA GLU A 42 -19.93 -17.55 6.67
C GLU A 42 -19.90 -17.39 5.14
N ILE A 43 -18.72 -17.44 4.53
CA ILE A 43 -18.57 -17.41 3.06
C ILE A 43 -19.30 -18.59 2.43
N VAL A 44 -19.10 -19.81 2.94
CA VAL A 44 -19.80 -21.00 2.43
C VAL A 44 -21.31 -20.82 2.58
N ASN A 45 -21.80 -20.48 3.78
CA ASN A 45 -23.23 -20.29 4.03
C ASN A 45 -23.87 -19.27 3.07
N ARG A 46 -23.21 -18.13 2.81
CA ARG A 46 -23.74 -17.09 1.92
C ARG A 46 -23.68 -17.45 0.43
N THR A 47 -22.77 -18.33 0.04
CA THR A 47 -22.57 -18.70 -1.38
C THR A 47 -23.35 -19.96 -1.77
N THR A 48 -23.82 -20.74 -0.80
CA THR A 48 -24.60 -21.97 -1.03
C THR A 48 -26.11 -21.80 -0.85
N ILE A 49 -26.60 -20.59 -0.53
CA ILE A 49 -28.03 -20.27 -0.50
C ILE A 49 -28.54 -19.92 -1.91
N GLN A 50 -29.78 -20.30 -2.20
CA GLN A 50 -30.39 -20.12 -3.52
C GLN A 50 -30.80 -18.66 -3.80
N GLU A 51 -31.12 -17.89 -2.75
CA GLU A 51 -31.52 -16.49 -2.86
C GLU A 51 -30.33 -15.56 -2.65
N LEU A 52 -29.92 -14.88 -3.71
CA LEU A 52 -28.92 -13.82 -3.62
C LEU A 52 -29.55 -12.53 -3.08
N PRO A 53 -28.85 -11.77 -2.22
CA PRO A 53 -29.35 -10.51 -1.72
C PRO A 53 -29.53 -9.51 -2.86
N THR A 54 -30.67 -8.80 -2.85
CA THR A 54 -30.89 -7.69 -3.79
C THR A 54 -30.03 -6.49 -3.35
N LEU A 55 -29.14 -6.05 -4.22
CA LEU A 55 -28.26 -4.92 -3.96
C LEU A 55 -28.96 -3.60 -4.28
N ASN A 56 -29.01 -2.69 -3.31
CA ASN A 56 -29.50 -1.33 -3.52
C ASN A 56 -28.33 -0.39 -3.85
N LYS A 57 -28.49 0.41 -4.90
CA LYS A 57 -27.50 1.42 -5.30
C LYS A 57 -27.53 2.58 -4.30
N VAL A 58 -26.48 2.72 -3.51
CA VAL A 58 -26.36 3.79 -2.49
C VAL A 58 -25.75 5.08 -3.06
N ILE A 59 -24.89 4.99 -4.08
CA ILE A 59 -24.24 6.16 -4.69
C ILE A 59 -24.28 6.11 -6.22
N GLY A 60 -24.45 7.28 -6.84
CA GLY A 60 -24.40 7.51 -8.27
C GLY A 60 -22.98 7.71 -8.82
N GLN A 61 -22.85 7.70 -10.15
CA GLN A 61 -21.57 7.96 -10.82
C GLN A 61 -21.10 9.42 -10.62
N SER A 62 -22.02 10.39 -10.68
CA SER A 62 -21.74 11.81 -10.46
C SER A 62 -21.23 12.07 -9.05
N GLU A 63 -21.92 11.51 -8.05
CA GLU A 63 -21.53 11.58 -6.63
C GLU A 63 -20.17 10.93 -6.39
N LEU A 64 -19.92 9.74 -6.97
CA LEU A 64 -18.61 9.09 -6.86
C LEU A 64 -17.49 9.95 -7.44
N ARG A 65 -17.72 10.62 -8.58
CA ARG A 65 -16.74 11.57 -9.15
C ARG A 65 -16.54 12.78 -8.24
N GLN A 66 -17.60 13.34 -7.67
CA GLN A 66 -17.50 14.44 -6.71
C GLN A 66 -16.66 14.04 -5.50
N ILE A 67 -16.88 12.85 -4.93
CA ILE A 67 -16.07 12.30 -3.84
C ILE A 67 -14.59 12.21 -4.25
N GLN A 68 -14.29 11.73 -5.45
CA GLN A 68 -12.91 11.67 -5.96
C GLN A 68 -12.23 13.04 -6.05
N PHE A 69 -12.99 14.09 -6.39
CA PHE A 69 -12.47 15.47 -6.36
C PHE A 69 -12.26 15.95 -4.92
N LEU A 70 -13.24 15.77 -4.03
CA LEU A 70 -13.14 16.18 -2.62
C LEU A 70 -11.95 15.53 -1.90
N VAL A 71 -11.68 14.25 -2.17
CA VAL A 71 -10.51 13.56 -1.61
C VAL A 71 -9.21 14.24 -2.04
N ARG A 72 -9.11 14.78 -3.26
CA ARG A 72 -7.89 15.48 -3.71
C ARG A 72 -7.68 16.80 -2.99
N ASP A 73 -8.76 17.48 -2.61
CA ASP A 73 -8.72 18.78 -1.94
C ASP A 73 -8.38 18.69 -0.45
N ILE A 74 -8.31 17.49 0.13
CA ILE A 74 -7.88 17.34 1.52
C ILE A 74 -6.45 17.89 1.69
N PRO A 75 -6.25 18.86 2.59
CA PRO A 75 -4.95 19.44 2.87
C PRO A 75 -3.99 18.44 3.51
N VAL A 76 -2.71 18.61 3.17
CA VAL A 76 -1.58 17.88 3.75
C VAL A 76 -0.66 18.93 4.30
N ALA A 77 -0.44 18.92 5.62
CA ALA A 77 0.52 19.84 6.23
C ALA A 77 1.94 19.52 5.73
N SER A 78 2.80 20.54 5.63
CA SER A 78 4.18 20.40 5.13
C SER A 78 4.93 19.29 5.85
N HIS A 79 4.87 19.24 7.18
CA HIS A 79 5.54 18.21 7.97
C HIS A 79 5.08 16.77 7.66
N VAL A 80 3.80 16.58 7.29
CA VAL A 80 3.28 15.26 6.89
C VAL A 80 3.81 14.87 5.51
N LEU A 81 3.88 15.83 4.59
CA LEU A 81 4.47 15.62 3.27
C LEU A 81 5.97 15.31 3.40
N ASP A 82 6.69 16.04 4.24
CA ASP A 82 8.10 15.81 4.52
C ASP A 82 8.31 14.44 5.15
N TYR A 83 7.44 14.01 6.06
CA TYR A 83 7.49 12.66 6.63
C TYR A 83 7.30 11.57 5.57
N ALA A 84 6.29 11.68 4.71
CA ALA A 84 6.09 10.73 3.61
C ALA A 84 7.31 10.68 2.66
N THR A 85 7.94 11.83 2.42
CA THR A 85 9.15 11.94 1.60
C THR A 85 10.34 11.28 2.30
N ARG A 86 10.55 11.55 3.59
CA ARG A 86 11.60 10.91 4.39
C ARG A 86 11.44 9.39 4.44
N LEU A 87 10.22 8.88 4.56
CA LEU A 87 9.97 7.44 4.51
C LEU A 87 10.44 6.84 3.19
N VAL A 88 10.06 7.43 2.06
CA VAL A 88 10.48 6.94 0.74
C VAL A 88 11.99 7.04 0.57
N LEU A 89 12.61 8.15 0.96
CA LEU A 89 14.07 8.30 0.91
C LEU A 89 14.77 7.27 1.80
N ALA A 90 14.25 6.98 2.99
CA ALA A 90 14.80 5.98 3.89
C ALA A 90 14.71 4.54 3.35
N THR A 91 13.92 4.29 2.30
CA THR A 91 13.96 3.02 1.57
C THR A 91 15.06 2.94 0.51
N GLN A 92 15.71 4.06 0.18
CA GLN A 92 16.75 4.11 -0.85
C GLN A 92 18.14 3.85 -0.26
N PRO A 93 18.84 2.78 -0.68
CA PRO A 93 20.22 2.56 -0.26
C PRO A 93 21.11 3.73 -0.72
N GLY A 94 22.12 4.05 0.08
CA GLY A 94 22.98 5.22 -0.13
C GLY A 94 22.36 6.57 0.25
N SER A 95 21.05 6.64 0.56
CA SER A 95 20.49 7.85 1.15
C SER A 95 21.02 8.03 2.58
N GLY A 96 21.26 9.28 2.98
CA GLY A 96 21.64 9.60 4.37
C GLY A 96 20.55 9.31 5.41
N SER A 97 19.37 8.84 4.97
CA SER A 97 18.23 8.48 5.82
C SER A 97 17.92 6.99 5.83
N ALA A 98 18.62 6.17 5.05
CA ALA A 98 18.38 4.74 5.00
C ALA A 98 18.82 4.03 6.27
N THR A 99 18.00 3.09 6.73
CA THR A 99 18.33 2.25 7.88
C THR A 99 19.44 1.27 7.53
N GLN A 100 20.14 0.73 8.53
CA GLN A 100 21.18 -0.27 8.31
C GLN A 100 20.66 -1.49 7.54
N LYS A 101 19.42 -1.93 7.83
CA LYS A 101 18.78 -3.03 7.12
C LYS A 101 18.53 -2.69 5.65
N VAL A 102 18.09 -1.47 5.35
CA VAL A 102 17.90 -1.01 3.96
C VAL A 102 19.24 -0.98 3.23
N GLN A 103 20.28 -0.41 3.84
CA GLN A 103 21.62 -0.36 3.24
C GLN A 103 22.17 -1.76 2.94
N LYS A 104 21.90 -2.72 3.84
CA LYS A 104 22.38 -4.09 3.72
C LYS A 104 21.61 -4.91 2.67
N TYR A 105 20.28 -4.80 2.63
CA TYR A 105 19.44 -5.77 1.90
C TYR A 105 18.73 -5.21 0.67
N VAL A 106 18.65 -3.90 0.49
CA VAL A 106 17.89 -3.29 -0.60
C VAL A 106 18.83 -2.90 -1.75
N ARG A 107 18.46 -3.30 -2.97
CA ARG A 107 19.12 -2.85 -4.21
C ARG A 107 18.49 -1.55 -4.71
N TYR A 108 17.17 -1.47 -4.71
CA TYR A 108 16.41 -0.28 -5.10
C TYR A 108 15.24 -0.06 -4.16
N GLY A 109 15.14 1.15 -3.60
CA GLY A 109 14.01 1.55 -2.77
C GLY A 109 12.81 2.00 -3.59
N SER A 110 11.81 2.51 -2.88
CA SER A 110 10.58 2.99 -3.50
C SER A 110 10.81 4.18 -4.43
N SER A 111 10.19 4.14 -5.62
CA SER A 111 10.16 5.26 -6.56
C SER A 111 9.34 6.44 -6.01
N PRO A 112 9.36 7.63 -6.67
CA PRO A 112 8.49 8.75 -6.31
C PRO A 112 6.99 8.40 -6.31
N ARG A 113 6.57 7.35 -7.01
CA ARG A 113 5.18 6.85 -6.97
C ARG A 113 4.78 6.35 -5.59
N GLY A 114 5.74 5.86 -4.80
CA GLY A 114 5.49 5.52 -3.40
C GLY A 114 5.01 6.73 -2.60
N ALA A 115 5.71 7.87 -2.70
CA ALA A 115 5.31 9.10 -1.99
C ALA A 115 3.93 9.57 -2.45
N GLN A 116 3.66 9.54 -3.75
CA GLN A 116 2.34 9.85 -4.31
C GLN A 116 1.25 8.93 -3.75
N ALA A 117 1.51 7.62 -3.71
CA ALA A 117 0.59 6.64 -3.15
C ALA A 117 0.34 6.90 -1.66
N LEU A 118 1.39 7.22 -0.89
CA LEU A 118 1.28 7.54 0.52
C LEU A 118 0.33 8.73 0.75
N ILE A 119 0.52 9.81 0.00
CA ILE A 119 -0.28 11.03 0.15
C ILE A 119 -1.72 10.83 -0.32
N PHE A 120 -1.94 10.28 -1.52
CA PHE A 120 -3.31 10.09 -2.02
C PHE A 120 -4.11 9.11 -1.15
N ALA A 121 -3.47 8.04 -0.68
CA ALA A 121 -4.10 7.10 0.23
C ALA A 121 -4.37 7.73 1.60
N GLY A 122 -3.43 8.54 2.11
CA GLY A 122 -3.60 9.28 3.35
C GLY A 122 -4.79 10.24 3.30
N LYS A 123 -4.96 10.96 2.17
CA LYS A 123 -6.13 11.81 1.92
C LYS A 123 -7.44 10.99 1.91
N ALA A 124 -7.48 9.89 1.15
CA ALA A 124 -8.66 9.02 1.11
C ALA A 124 -9.00 8.44 2.49
N ARG A 125 -7.99 8.10 3.29
CA ARG A 125 -8.16 7.61 4.66
C ARG A 125 -8.68 8.70 5.59
N ALA A 126 -8.15 9.91 5.52
CA ALA A 126 -8.67 11.04 6.28
C ALA A 126 -10.14 11.32 5.93
N PHE A 127 -10.49 11.33 4.64
CA PHE A 127 -11.85 11.51 4.15
C PHE A 127 -12.83 10.47 4.73
N THR A 128 -12.50 9.19 4.59
CA THR A 128 -13.35 8.08 5.09
C THR A 128 -13.46 8.05 6.61
N LYS A 129 -12.51 8.67 7.32
CA LYS A 129 -12.54 8.88 8.76
C LYS A 129 -13.14 10.24 9.16
N LYS A 130 -13.78 10.97 8.23
CA LYS A 130 -14.41 12.28 8.45
C LYS A 130 -13.45 13.33 9.02
N ARG A 131 -12.17 13.24 8.67
CA ARG A 131 -11.14 14.22 9.04
C ARG A 131 -10.81 15.13 7.87
N PHE A 132 -10.51 16.38 8.18
CA PHE A 132 -10.27 17.43 7.20
C PHE A 132 -8.80 17.56 6.79
N ASN A 133 -7.88 16.80 7.38
CA ASN A 133 -6.46 16.83 7.03
C ASN A 133 -5.82 15.45 7.23
N VAL A 134 -4.74 15.22 6.48
CA VAL A 134 -3.91 14.02 6.63
C VAL A 134 -3.06 14.12 7.89
N SER A 135 -2.92 13.01 8.60
CA SER A 135 -2.06 12.86 9.78
C SER A 135 -0.90 11.90 9.51
N PHE A 136 0.15 11.92 10.35
CA PHE A 136 1.21 10.91 10.28
C PHE A 136 0.66 9.48 10.42
N ALA A 137 -0.35 9.28 11.26
CA ALA A 137 -0.99 7.99 11.47
C ALA A 137 -1.63 7.46 10.18
N ASP A 138 -2.16 8.34 9.32
CA ASP A 138 -2.65 7.91 8.02
C ASP A 138 -1.54 7.33 7.17
N ILE A 139 -0.43 8.03 7.07
CA ILE A 139 0.75 7.61 6.30
C ILE A 139 1.28 6.26 6.80
N ARG A 140 1.43 6.07 8.12
CA ARG A 140 1.88 4.80 8.70
C ARG A 140 0.97 3.63 8.30
N GLN A 141 -0.35 3.84 8.35
CA GLN A 141 -1.35 2.78 8.12
C GLN A 141 -1.39 2.29 6.67
N ILE A 142 -1.02 3.13 5.71
CA ILE A 142 -1.02 2.75 4.28
C ILE A 142 0.38 2.45 3.74
N ALA A 143 1.43 2.56 4.57
CA ALA A 143 2.81 2.44 4.12
C ALA A 143 3.14 1.03 3.61
N LEU A 144 2.70 -0.02 4.28
CA LEU A 144 2.93 -1.39 3.83
C LEU A 144 2.31 -1.68 2.46
N PRO A 145 0.97 -1.53 2.24
CA PRO A 145 0.40 -1.80 0.93
C PRO A 145 0.90 -0.85 -0.16
N ALA A 146 1.34 0.37 0.20
CA ALA A 146 1.97 1.29 -0.74
C ALA A 146 3.40 0.90 -1.11
N LEU A 147 4.24 0.47 -0.18
CA LEU A 147 5.68 0.41 -0.44
C LEU A 147 6.19 -1.01 -0.73
N ARG A 148 5.51 -2.07 -0.28
CA ARG A 148 6.05 -3.45 -0.30
C ARG A 148 6.46 -3.99 -1.65
N HIS A 149 5.77 -3.58 -2.71
CA HIS A 149 6.07 -4.01 -4.09
C HIS A 149 7.06 -3.09 -4.80
N ARG A 150 7.56 -2.08 -4.08
CA ARG A 150 8.51 -1.08 -4.55
C ARG A 150 9.88 -1.22 -3.91
N ILE A 151 10.08 -2.24 -3.06
CA ILE A 151 11.37 -2.57 -2.45
C ILE A 151 11.95 -3.76 -3.20
N LEU A 152 13.06 -3.53 -3.90
CA LEU A 152 13.78 -4.59 -4.60
C LEU A 152 15.00 -4.98 -3.78
N LEU A 153 15.07 -6.24 -3.40
CA LEU A 153 16.16 -6.77 -2.60
C LEU A 153 17.41 -6.96 -3.47
N ASN A 154 18.57 -6.93 -2.82
CA ASN A 154 19.82 -7.39 -3.42
C ASN A 154 20.00 -8.91 -3.22
N PHE A 155 21.10 -9.47 -3.72
CA PHE A 155 21.33 -10.91 -3.65
C PHE A 155 21.34 -11.45 -2.21
N GLU A 156 21.90 -10.70 -1.27
CA GLU A 156 21.93 -11.08 0.14
C GLU A 156 20.52 -11.07 0.75
N GLY A 157 19.73 -10.03 0.48
CA GLY A 157 18.34 -9.95 0.93
C GLY A 157 17.46 -11.09 0.40
N GLU A 158 17.66 -11.50 -0.85
CA GLU A 158 16.97 -12.66 -1.44
C GLU A 158 17.43 -13.98 -0.80
N THR A 159 18.75 -14.16 -0.60
CA THR A 159 19.31 -15.38 -0.01
C THR A 159 18.86 -15.57 1.44
N GLU A 160 18.83 -14.48 2.22
CA GLU A 160 18.34 -14.48 3.61
C GLU A 160 16.80 -14.43 3.71
N ARG A 161 16.08 -14.36 2.58
CA ARG A 161 14.61 -14.28 2.51
C ARG A 161 14.03 -13.16 3.37
N VAL A 162 14.65 -11.98 3.29
CA VAL A 162 14.19 -10.79 4.02
C VAL A 162 12.80 -10.38 3.54
N ASP A 163 11.83 -10.21 4.45
CA ASP A 163 10.50 -9.71 4.06
C ASP A 163 10.55 -8.17 3.86
N PRO A 164 10.15 -7.65 2.68
CA PRO A 164 9.99 -6.22 2.47
C PRO A 164 9.09 -5.52 3.50
N ASP A 165 8.07 -6.21 4.02
CA ASP A 165 7.20 -5.61 5.05
C ASP A 165 7.98 -5.33 6.35
N GLU A 166 8.94 -6.18 6.73
CA GLU A 166 9.79 -5.96 7.91
C GLU A 166 10.79 -4.82 7.70
N LEU A 167 11.31 -4.66 6.48
CA LEU A 167 12.13 -3.50 6.13
C LEU A 167 11.33 -2.19 6.23
N ILE A 168 10.09 -2.18 5.73
CA ILE A 168 9.23 -1.00 5.78
C ILE A 168 8.83 -0.67 7.23
N LYS A 169 8.49 -1.66 8.05
CA LYS A 169 8.22 -1.45 9.49
C LYS A 169 9.44 -0.83 10.17
N ASN A 170 10.63 -1.37 9.92
CA ASN A 170 11.86 -0.81 10.48
C ASN A 170 12.11 0.65 10.04
N VAL A 171 11.82 0.98 8.78
CA VAL A 171 11.89 2.37 8.29
C VAL A 171 10.89 3.26 9.03
N ILE A 172 9.64 2.82 9.20
CA ILE A 172 8.61 3.59 9.92
C ILE A 172 9.01 3.85 11.38
N GLU A 173 9.61 2.86 12.04
CA GLU A 173 10.03 2.97 13.44
C GLU A 173 11.20 3.95 13.61
N LEU A 174 12.14 3.98 12.68
CA LEU A 174 13.38 4.76 12.80
C LEU A 174 13.27 6.18 12.20
N VAL A 175 12.35 6.42 11.26
CA VAL A 175 12.16 7.74 10.66
C VAL A 175 11.24 8.59 11.54
N PRO A 176 11.72 9.73 12.08
CA PRO A 176 10.93 10.51 13.03
C PRO A 176 9.83 11.37 12.39
N GLU A 177 8.74 11.52 13.13
CA GLU A 177 7.61 12.43 12.88
C GLU A 177 7.94 13.82 13.43
N ARG A 178 8.77 14.55 12.70
CA ARG A 178 9.10 15.95 13.03
C ARG A 178 8.01 16.87 12.50
N THR A 179 7.60 17.84 13.33
CA THR A 179 6.67 18.94 12.98
C THR A 179 7.45 20.14 12.50
#